data_AF-A0A2J6X6V6-F1
#
_entry.id   AF-A0A2J6X6V6-F1
#
_cell.length_a   1.000
_cell.length_b   1.000
_cell.length_c   1.000
_cell.angle_alpha   90.00
_cell.angle_beta   90.00
_cell.angle_gamma   90.00
#
_symmetry.space_group_name_H-M   'P 1'
#
loop_
_entity.id
_entity.type
_entity.pdbx_description
1 polymer ?
#
loop_
_entity_poly.entity_id
_entity_poly.type
_entity_poly.pdbx_seq_one_letter_code
_entity_poly.pdbx_strand_id
1 'polypeptide(L)'
;NFLNELLVAEDTKSFRRCFLKTSKLIASPSIKAAVEFSIIDALAKELGTTPHTIFGGAENSLETDKTVSIEPIDERVSDAKEIFNEGFRIIKVKVGENIEEDIEAMLRIAKETKGAKYIVDANMGYTPKDAVRFVKEMYKNGVDIAIFEQPVIYSDIEGLKFVRFNSPYPVAADESIKTQMDALNLVKNEAVDFFNIKLMKSGISSALAIVEIAKSANIGLMIGAMAETSIGINQSVHFALGVGGFKFFDLDTIFLLNEERFEGNFIVEKPIFKIA
;
A
#
# COMPACT_ATOMS: atom_id res chain seq x y z
N ASN A 1 -26.51 -14.89 4.08
CA ASN A 1 -26.43 -16.24 4.68
C ASN A 1 -25.16 -17.03 4.32
N PHE A 2 -24.48 -16.72 3.19
CA PHE A 2 -23.28 -17.46 2.75
C PHE A 2 -22.10 -17.49 3.75
N LEU A 3 -21.70 -16.35 4.33
CA LEU A 3 -20.58 -16.31 5.29
C LEU A 3 -20.88 -17.11 6.55
N ASN A 4 -22.13 -17.09 7.01
CA ASN A 4 -22.55 -17.85 8.19
C ASN A 4 -22.44 -19.35 7.93
N GLU A 5 -22.93 -19.83 6.78
CA GLU A 5 -22.77 -21.24 6.38
C GLU A 5 -21.30 -21.66 6.27
N LEU A 6 -20.40 -20.73 5.94
CA LEU A 6 -18.98 -21.00 5.77
C LEU A 6 -18.24 -21.12 7.11
N LEU A 7 -18.58 -20.27 8.09
CA LEU A 7 -17.74 -20.00 9.26
C LEU A 7 -18.41 -20.23 10.62
N VAL A 8 -19.75 -20.31 10.69
CA VAL A 8 -20.41 -20.59 11.97
C VAL A 8 -19.95 -21.95 12.49
N ALA A 9 -19.64 -21.99 13.80
CA ALA A 9 -19.09 -23.14 14.52
C ALA A 9 -17.66 -23.54 14.14
N GLU A 10 -16.95 -22.77 13.31
CA GLU A 10 -15.51 -22.95 13.14
C GLU A 10 -14.72 -22.42 14.35
N ASP A 11 -13.65 -23.13 14.68
CA ASP A 11 -12.72 -22.76 15.75
C ASP A 11 -11.67 -21.75 15.21
N THR A 12 -11.55 -20.59 15.85
CA THR A 12 -10.59 -19.54 15.51
C THR A 12 -9.15 -20.03 15.60
N LYS A 13 -8.84 -21.00 16.47
CA LYS A 13 -7.51 -21.65 16.57
C LYS A 13 -7.15 -22.42 15.30
N SER A 14 -8.15 -22.80 14.51
CA SER A 14 -7.99 -23.39 13.18
C SER A 14 -8.06 -22.34 12.07
N PHE A 15 -7.63 -21.09 12.31
CA PHE A 15 -7.78 -19.97 11.36
C PHE A 15 -7.33 -20.27 9.92
N ARG A 16 -6.28 -21.08 9.72
CA ARG A 16 -5.86 -21.51 8.37
C ARG A 16 -6.92 -22.31 7.63
N ARG A 17 -7.71 -23.13 8.34
CA ARG A 17 -8.87 -23.83 7.78
C ARG A 17 -9.95 -22.84 7.38
N CYS A 18 -10.23 -21.84 8.23
CA CYS A 18 -11.15 -20.76 7.90
C CYS A 18 -10.68 -20.01 6.64
N PHE A 19 -9.39 -19.73 6.51
CA PHE A 19 -8.79 -19.08 5.34
C PHE A 19 -8.95 -19.92 4.07
N LEU A 20 -8.78 -21.24 4.15
CA LEU A 20 -9.06 -22.14 3.03
C LEU A 20 -10.53 -22.04 2.59
N LYS A 21 -11.47 -21.88 3.52
CA LYS A 21 -12.87 -21.69 3.15
C LYS A 21 -13.13 -20.31 2.54
N THR A 22 -12.58 -19.24 3.12
CA THR A 22 -12.76 -17.85 2.64
C THR A 22 -12.04 -17.59 1.32
N SER A 23 -11.11 -18.46 0.91
CA SER A 23 -10.49 -18.41 -0.43
C SER A 23 -11.52 -18.44 -1.58
N LYS A 24 -12.74 -18.94 -1.32
CA LYS A 24 -13.87 -18.93 -2.27
C LYS A 24 -14.42 -17.52 -2.56
N LEU A 25 -14.11 -16.52 -1.73
CA LEU A 25 -14.53 -15.13 -1.89
C LEU A 25 -13.67 -14.37 -2.92
N ILE A 26 -13.40 -15.01 -4.06
CA ILE A 26 -12.46 -14.50 -5.09
C ILE A 26 -12.93 -13.16 -5.66
N ALA A 27 -14.23 -13.00 -5.87
CA ALA A 27 -14.82 -11.78 -6.42
C ALA A 27 -15.13 -10.70 -5.35
N SER A 28 -14.80 -10.96 -4.09
CA SER A 28 -15.08 -10.03 -2.97
C SER A 28 -13.90 -9.96 -2.01
N PRO A 29 -12.72 -9.54 -2.49
CA PRO A 29 -11.49 -9.59 -1.71
C PRO A 29 -11.51 -8.68 -0.47
N SER A 30 -12.27 -7.59 -0.48
CA SER A 30 -12.44 -6.72 0.69
C SER A 30 -13.24 -7.41 1.80
N ILE A 31 -14.32 -8.12 1.47
CA ILE A 31 -15.07 -8.95 2.42
C ILE A 31 -14.17 -10.07 2.94
N LYS A 32 -13.41 -10.72 2.06
CA LYS A 32 -12.43 -11.73 2.43
C LYS A 32 -11.43 -11.17 3.46
N ALA A 33 -10.87 -9.99 3.21
CA ALA A 33 -9.93 -9.32 4.11
C ALA A 33 -10.53 -9.05 5.49
N ALA A 34 -11.70 -8.43 5.53
CA ALA A 34 -12.39 -8.10 6.77
C ALA A 34 -12.70 -9.36 7.60
N VAL A 35 -13.19 -10.42 6.95
CA VAL A 35 -13.52 -11.69 7.60
C VAL A 35 -12.27 -12.41 8.10
N GLU A 36 -11.23 -12.50 7.27
CA GLU A 36 -9.96 -13.14 7.63
C GLU A 36 -9.27 -12.41 8.79
N PHE A 37 -9.25 -11.07 8.78
CA PHE A 37 -8.72 -10.30 9.90
C PHE A 37 -9.55 -10.47 11.17
N SER A 38 -10.88 -10.47 11.07
CA SER A 38 -11.77 -10.68 12.23
C SER A 38 -11.55 -12.03 12.90
N ILE A 39 -11.23 -13.08 12.14
CA ILE A 39 -10.87 -14.39 12.68
C ILE A 39 -9.56 -14.30 13.48
N ILE A 40 -8.55 -13.61 12.96
CA ILE A 40 -7.28 -13.40 13.66
C ILE A 40 -7.47 -12.53 14.90
N ASP A 41 -8.28 -11.48 14.83
CA ASP A 41 -8.60 -10.60 15.95
C ASP A 41 -9.35 -11.35 17.07
N ALA A 42 -10.34 -12.18 16.71
CA ALA A 42 -11.01 -13.05 17.67
C ALA A 42 -10.03 -14.05 18.33
N LEU A 43 -9.18 -14.71 17.53
CA LEU A 43 -8.15 -15.61 18.05
C LEU A 43 -7.18 -14.89 19.01
N ALA A 44 -6.72 -13.69 18.64
CA ALA A 44 -5.83 -12.89 19.46
C ALA A 44 -6.48 -12.56 20.82
N LYS A 45 -7.75 -12.16 20.83
CA LYS A 45 -8.54 -11.90 22.05
C LYS A 45 -8.70 -13.15 22.91
N GLU A 46 -9.01 -14.30 22.33
CA GLU A 46 -9.11 -15.58 23.05
C GLU A 46 -7.78 -15.98 23.73
N LEU A 47 -6.66 -15.61 23.11
CA LEU A 47 -5.31 -15.88 23.61
C LEU A 47 -4.74 -14.78 24.49
N GLY A 48 -5.47 -13.68 24.71
CA GLY A 48 -4.98 -12.52 25.49
C GLY A 48 -3.78 -11.81 24.85
N THR A 49 -3.73 -11.75 23.52
CA THR A 49 -2.68 -11.10 22.74
C THR A 49 -3.25 -10.20 21.63
N THR A 50 -2.41 -9.75 20.69
CA THR A 50 -2.81 -8.88 19.56
C THR A 50 -2.65 -9.60 18.21
N PRO A 51 -3.40 -9.19 17.16
CA PRO A 51 -3.17 -9.68 15.79
C PRO A 51 -1.72 -9.53 15.34
N HIS A 52 -1.06 -8.43 15.73
CA HIS A 52 0.37 -8.19 15.50
C HIS A 52 1.25 -9.32 16.04
N THR A 53 1.00 -9.78 17.27
CA THR A 53 1.74 -10.90 17.86
C THR A 53 1.44 -12.22 17.15
N ILE A 54 0.19 -12.46 16.75
CA ILE A 54 -0.19 -13.64 15.95
C ILE A 54 0.54 -13.66 14.59
N PHE A 55 0.79 -12.50 14.00
CA PHE A 55 1.54 -12.36 12.75
C PHE A 55 3.07 -12.44 12.92
N GLY A 56 3.59 -12.45 14.15
CA GLY A 56 5.01 -12.68 14.45
C GLY A 56 5.69 -11.53 15.21
N GLY A 57 5.04 -10.37 15.34
CA GLY A 57 5.54 -9.25 16.14
C GLY A 57 6.89 -8.67 15.70
N ALA A 58 7.17 -8.62 14.40
CA ALA A 58 8.49 -8.26 13.87
C ALA A 58 8.93 -6.81 14.18
N GLU A 59 8.02 -5.85 14.14
CA GLU A 59 8.27 -4.41 14.30
C GLU A 59 7.20 -3.79 15.21
N ASN A 60 7.49 -2.70 15.92
CA ASN A 60 6.52 -2.11 16.88
C ASN A 60 5.94 -0.76 16.44
N SER A 61 6.52 -0.16 15.40
CA SER A 61 6.10 1.15 14.90
C SER A 61 6.42 1.29 13.42
N LEU A 62 5.63 2.08 12.71
CA LEU A 62 5.85 2.46 11.32
C LEU A 62 5.72 3.98 11.16
N GLU A 63 6.34 4.53 10.13
CA GLU A 63 6.11 5.89 9.65
C GLU A 63 5.26 5.80 8.37
N THR A 64 4.07 6.39 8.39
CA THR A 64 3.22 6.48 7.19
C THR A 64 3.57 7.73 6.38
N ASP A 65 3.38 7.65 5.07
CA ASP A 65 3.31 8.83 4.22
C ASP A 65 1.97 9.57 4.39
N LYS A 66 1.79 10.65 3.61
CA LYS A 66 0.50 11.31 3.40
C LYS A 66 0.40 11.79 1.95
N THR A 67 -0.81 11.68 1.41
CA THR A 67 -1.08 11.81 -0.03
C THR A 67 -1.48 13.23 -0.42
N VAL A 68 -0.88 13.71 -1.51
CA VAL A 68 -1.31 14.87 -2.31
C VAL A 68 -2.16 14.32 -3.47
N SER A 69 -3.43 14.73 -3.51
CA SER A 69 -4.38 14.37 -4.55
C SER A 69 -4.12 15.10 -5.87
N ILE A 70 -4.79 14.67 -6.95
CA ILE A 70 -4.83 15.44 -8.19
C ILE A 70 -5.84 16.58 -8.01
N GLU A 71 -5.32 17.80 -8.02
CA GLU A 71 -6.04 19.07 -7.90
C GLU A 71 -5.30 20.11 -8.78
N PRO A 72 -5.77 21.37 -8.91
CA PRO A 72 -4.97 22.41 -9.55
C PRO A 72 -3.54 22.49 -8.99
N ILE A 73 -2.56 22.80 -9.85
CA ILE A 73 -1.13 22.74 -9.50
C ILE A 73 -0.80 23.53 -8.21
N ASP A 74 -1.38 24.72 -8.04
CA ASP A 74 -1.15 25.56 -6.87
C ASP A 74 -1.65 24.91 -5.57
N GLU A 75 -2.77 24.21 -5.63
CA GLU A 75 -3.36 23.47 -4.51
C GLU A 75 -2.49 22.25 -4.16
N ARG A 76 -2.08 21.46 -5.16
CA ARG A 76 -1.14 20.33 -4.97
C ARG A 76 0.15 20.77 -4.27
N VAL A 77 0.71 21.91 -4.66
CA VAL A 77 1.91 22.48 -4.03
C VAL A 77 1.64 22.97 -2.60
N SER A 78 0.46 23.56 -2.36
CA SER A 78 0.04 23.98 -1.03
C SER A 78 -0.11 22.78 -0.08
N ASP A 79 -0.80 21.74 -0.52
CA ASP A 79 -1.03 20.51 0.25
C ASP A 79 0.29 19.82 0.59
N ALA A 80 1.20 19.72 -0.39
CA ALA A 80 2.51 19.13 -0.15
C ALA A 80 3.31 19.91 0.91
N LYS A 81 3.23 21.24 0.91
CA LYS A 81 3.85 22.08 1.95
C LYS A 81 3.23 21.85 3.32
N GLU A 82 1.91 21.77 3.39
CA GLU A 82 1.20 21.50 4.64
C GLU A 82 1.61 20.14 5.21
N ILE A 83 1.57 19.08 4.39
CA ILE A 83 2.03 17.74 4.75
C ILE A 83 3.48 17.76 5.27
N PHE A 84 4.38 18.45 4.57
CA PHE A 84 5.77 18.57 5.00
C PHE A 84 5.93 19.30 6.34
N ASN A 85 5.15 20.36 6.55
CA ASN A 85 5.15 21.14 7.79
C ASN A 85 4.52 20.39 8.97
N GLU A 86 3.60 19.46 8.71
CA GLU A 86 3.05 18.52 9.71
C GLU A 86 4.08 17.49 10.20
N GLY A 87 5.26 17.42 9.56
CA GLY A 87 6.35 16.54 9.98
C GLY A 87 6.53 15.30 9.12
N PHE A 88 5.67 15.07 8.12
CA PHE A 88 5.85 13.99 7.16
C PHE A 88 7.11 14.24 6.32
N ARG A 89 7.89 13.18 6.14
CA ARG A 89 9.11 13.20 5.30
C ARG A 89 8.98 12.33 4.06
N ILE A 90 7.95 11.51 3.99
CA ILE A 90 7.53 10.77 2.81
C ILE A 90 6.20 11.35 2.37
N ILE A 91 6.13 11.85 1.14
CA ILE A 91 4.92 12.44 0.57
C ILE A 91 4.53 11.59 -0.64
N LYS A 92 3.32 11.05 -0.61
CA LYS A 92 2.74 10.37 -1.77
C LYS A 92 2.10 11.41 -2.67
N VAL A 93 2.38 11.40 -3.96
CA VAL A 93 1.82 12.36 -4.92
C VAL A 93 1.13 11.61 -6.04
N LYS A 94 -0.17 11.86 -6.20
CA LYS A 94 -0.96 11.32 -7.31
C LYS A 94 -0.63 12.08 -8.60
N VAL A 95 -0.44 11.33 -9.68
CA VAL A 95 -0.22 11.83 -11.05
C VAL A 95 -1.03 10.93 -12.01
N GLY A 96 -0.93 11.16 -13.33
CA GLY A 96 -1.45 10.21 -14.32
C GLY A 96 -2.49 10.78 -15.28
N GLU A 97 -3.02 11.99 -15.02
CA GLU A 97 -4.08 12.58 -15.85
C GLU A 97 -3.54 13.48 -16.96
N ASN A 98 -2.51 14.29 -16.67
CA ASN A 98 -1.88 15.17 -17.63
C ASN A 98 -0.37 15.25 -17.37
N ILE A 99 0.43 14.68 -18.27
CA ILE A 99 1.88 14.58 -18.10
C ILE A 99 2.59 15.93 -17.94
N GLU A 100 2.15 16.99 -18.64
CA GLU A 100 2.81 18.29 -18.51
C GLU A 100 2.52 18.92 -17.14
N GLU A 101 1.27 18.88 -16.71
CA GLU A 101 0.85 19.40 -15.40
C GLU A 101 1.45 18.58 -14.25
N ASP A 102 1.57 17.26 -14.41
CA ASP A 102 2.19 16.39 -13.41
C ASP A 102 3.69 16.64 -13.26
N ILE A 103 4.40 16.86 -14.38
CA ILE A 103 5.80 17.25 -14.34
C ILE A 103 5.94 18.61 -13.64
N GLU A 104 5.13 19.61 -14.02
CA GLU A 104 5.18 20.93 -13.39
C GLU A 104 4.87 20.85 -11.88
N ALA A 105 3.80 20.17 -11.49
CA ALA A 105 3.40 19.99 -10.11
C ALA A 105 4.52 19.34 -9.29
N MET A 106 5.11 18.24 -9.77
CA MET A 106 6.18 17.56 -9.06
C MET A 106 7.43 18.42 -8.89
N LEU A 107 7.85 19.16 -9.93
CA LEU A 107 9.02 20.05 -9.82
C LEU A 107 8.78 21.16 -8.80
N ARG A 108 7.57 21.72 -8.76
CA ARG A 108 7.20 22.75 -7.80
C ARG A 108 7.10 22.19 -6.37
N ILE A 109 6.46 21.04 -6.19
CA ILE A 109 6.41 20.33 -4.91
C ILE A 109 7.83 20.06 -4.39
N ALA A 110 8.72 19.52 -5.23
CA ALA A 110 10.10 19.21 -4.86
C ALA A 110 10.92 20.44 -4.43
N LYS A 111 10.70 21.58 -5.10
CA LYS A 111 11.34 22.84 -4.74
C LYS A 111 10.92 23.33 -3.35
N GLU A 112 9.67 23.13 -2.99
CA GLU A 112 9.06 23.65 -1.77
C GLU A 112 9.16 22.70 -0.57
N THR A 113 9.41 21.42 -0.80
CA THR A 113 9.51 20.37 0.24
C THR A 113 10.89 19.71 0.29
N LYS A 114 11.95 20.51 0.13
CA LYS A 114 13.34 20.01 0.08
C LYS A 114 13.68 19.11 1.28
N GLY A 115 14.13 17.90 0.97
CA GLY A 115 14.47 16.87 1.97
C GLY A 115 13.37 15.83 2.19
N ALA A 116 12.19 16.02 1.59
CA ALA A 116 11.20 14.95 1.48
C ALA A 116 11.63 13.90 0.45
N LYS A 117 11.10 12.70 0.62
CA LYS A 117 11.12 11.62 -0.38
C LYS A 117 9.72 11.49 -0.98
N TYR A 118 9.65 11.15 -2.26
CA TYR A 118 8.36 11.05 -2.96
C TYR A 118 8.02 9.61 -3.30
N ILE A 119 6.80 9.20 -2.98
CA ILE A 119 6.14 8.09 -3.66
C ILE A 119 5.25 8.73 -4.71
N VAL A 120 5.39 8.35 -5.97
CA VAL A 120 4.57 8.89 -7.05
C VAL A 120 3.67 7.78 -7.55
N ASP A 121 2.37 8.00 -7.55
CA ASP A 121 1.38 7.00 -7.97
C ASP A 121 0.58 7.53 -9.14
N ALA A 122 0.75 6.89 -10.31
CA ALA A 122 0.09 7.31 -11.54
C ALA A 122 -1.30 6.68 -11.75
N ASN A 123 -1.70 5.74 -10.87
CA ASN A 123 -2.93 4.96 -10.98
C ASN A 123 -3.28 4.55 -12.42
N MET A 124 -2.32 3.93 -13.11
CA MET A 124 -2.44 3.41 -14.47
C MET A 124 -2.58 4.47 -15.58
N GLY A 125 -2.43 5.76 -15.28
CA GLY A 125 -2.77 6.86 -16.17
C GLY A 125 -1.84 7.06 -17.36
N TYR A 126 -0.62 6.51 -17.34
CA TYR A 126 0.35 6.72 -18.41
C TYR A 126 0.46 5.55 -19.38
N THR A 127 0.87 5.88 -20.61
CA THR A 127 1.51 4.90 -21.50
C THR A 127 2.92 4.58 -20.98
N PRO A 128 3.53 3.44 -21.35
CA PRO A 128 4.90 3.14 -20.96
C PRO A 128 5.92 4.23 -21.38
N LYS A 129 5.69 4.91 -22.51
CA LYS A 129 6.56 5.99 -22.99
C LYS A 129 6.42 7.27 -22.17
N ASP A 130 5.19 7.63 -21.83
CA ASP A 130 4.91 8.82 -21.01
C ASP A 130 5.43 8.62 -19.59
N ALA A 131 5.25 7.44 -19.02
CA ALA A 131 5.84 7.07 -17.73
C ALA A 131 7.36 7.21 -17.72
N VAL A 132 8.06 6.72 -18.75
CA VAL A 132 9.52 6.89 -18.88
C VAL A 132 9.92 8.36 -19.08
N ARG A 133 9.13 9.14 -19.82
CA ARG A 133 9.36 10.58 -19.99
C ARG A 133 9.27 11.30 -18.64
N PHE A 134 8.22 11.03 -17.87
CA PHE A 134 7.98 11.62 -16.55
C PHE A 134 9.18 11.39 -15.62
N VAL A 135 9.60 10.13 -15.40
CA VAL A 135 10.72 9.82 -14.48
C VAL A 135 12.06 10.39 -14.95
N LYS A 136 12.29 10.51 -16.26
CA LYS A 136 13.51 11.14 -16.79
C LYS A 136 13.56 12.63 -16.52
N GLU A 137 12.44 13.34 -16.63
CA GLU A 137 12.38 14.76 -16.26
C GLU A 137 12.57 14.96 -14.76
N MET A 138 12.00 14.09 -13.92
CA MET A 138 12.24 14.12 -12.46
C MET A 138 13.73 13.93 -12.13
N TYR A 139 14.37 12.95 -12.76
CA TYR A 139 15.78 12.64 -12.52
C TYR A 139 16.71 13.76 -12.99
N LYS A 140 16.45 14.31 -14.18
CA LYS A 140 17.20 15.45 -14.73
C LYS A 140 17.16 16.67 -13.82
N ASN A 141 16.08 16.86 -13.08
CA ASN A 141 15.90 17.98 -12.15
C ASN A 141 16.27 17.63 -10.69
N GLY A 142 16.83 16.44 -10.44
CA GLY A 142 17.30 16.04 -9.11
C GLY A 142 16.19 15.77 -8.10
N VAL A 143 14.98 15.40 -8.55
CA VAL A 143 13.89 14.98 -7.68
C VAL A 143 14.13 13.54 -7.22
N ASP A 144 14.02 13.26 -5.92
CA ASP A 144 14.24 11.91 -5.36
C ASP A 144 12.91 11.15 -5.23
N ILE A 145 12.60 10.32 -6.24
CA ILE A 145 11.44 9.43 -6.21
C ILE A 145 11.86 8.10 -5.60
N ALA A 146 11.31 7.79 -4.42
CA ALA A 146 11.55 6.55 -3.71
C ALA A 146 10.87 5.36 -4.38
N ILE A 147 9.62 5.55 -4.86
CA ILE A 147 8.83 4.56 -5.59
C ILE A 147 7.99 5.26 -6.66
N PHE A 148 7.95 4.68 -7.86
CA PHE A 148 6.97 5.01 -8.90
C PHE A 148 5.92 3.88 -9.02
N GLU A 149 4.74 4.13 -8.50
CA GLU A 149 3.64 3.17 -8.34
C GLU A 149 2.70 3.15 -9.56
N GLN A 150 2.43 1.92 -10.03
CA GLN A 150 1.54 1.56 -11.13
C GLN A 150 1.44 2.60 -12.26
N PRO A 151 2.54 2.83 -13.01
CA PRO A 151 2.56 3.83 -14.08
C PRO A 151 1.59 3.55 -15.22
N VAL A 152 1.34 2.27 -15.52
CA VAL A 152 0.61 1.82 -16.71
C VAL A 152 -0.58 0.94 -16.31
N ILE A 153 -1.48 0.67 -17.26
CA ILE A 153 -2.66 -0.18 -17.02
C ILE A 153 -2.30 -1.55 -16.43
N TYR A 154 -3.09 -2.00 -15.46
CA TYR A 154 -2.79 -3.20 -14.65
C TYR A 154 -2.55 -4.49 -15.45
N SER A 155 -3.09 -4.57 -16.67
CA SER A 155 -2.93 -5.73 -17.56
C SER A 155 -1.62 -5.70 -18.36
N ASP A 156 -0.94 -4.54 -18.44
CA ASP A 156 0.25 -4.34 -19.26
C ASP A 156 1.54 -4.62 -18.45
N ILE A 157 1.78 -5.90 -18.18
CA ILE A 157 2.97 -6.37 -17.45
C ILE A 157 4.27 -6.07 -18.21
N GLU A 158 4.24 -6.16 -19.54
CA GLU A 158 5.38 -5.79 -20.38
C GLU A 158 5.62 -4.28 -20.36
N GLY A 159 4.57 -3.46 -20.30
CA GLY A 159 4.66 -2.03 -20.06
C GLY A 159 5.29 -1.68 -18.72
N LEU A 160 4.90 -2.35 -17.63
CA LEU A 160 5.55 -2.20 -16.32
C LEU A 160 7.04 -2.53 -16.40
N LYS A 161 7.39 -3.67 -17.01
CA LYS A 161 8.78 -4.07 -17.24
C LYS A 161 9.53 -3.02 -18.07
N PHE A 162 8.92 -2.51 -19.13
CA PHE A 162 9.51 -1.48 -19.97
C PHE A 162 9.84 -0.23 -19.16
N VAL A 163 8.90 0.24 -18.32
CA VAL A 163 9.15 1.40 -17.45
C VAL A 163 10.26 1.12 -16.46
N ARG A 164 10.23 -0.03 -15.76
CA ARG A 164 11.26 -0.46 -14.81
C ARG A 164 12.66 -0.40 -15.41
N PHE A 165 12.85 -1.03 -16.57
CA PHE A 165 14.17 -1.10 -17.21
C PHE A 165 14.65 0.22 -17.84
N ASN A 166 13.78 1.22 -17.94
CA ASN A 166 14.08 2.55 -18.50
C ASN A 166 13.92 3.70 -17.50
N SER A 167 13.66 3.37 -16.23
CA SER A 167 13.47 4.30 -15.12
C SER A 167 14.72 4.30 -14.22
N PRO A 168 15.18 5.47 -13.75
CA PRO A 168 16.20 5.53 -12.71
C PRO A 168 15.64 5.23 -11.31
N TYR A 169 14.31 5.15 -11.14
CA TYR A 169 13.63 4.91 -9.88
C TYR A 169 12.95 3.54 -9.83
N PRO A 170 12.80 2.94 -8.63
CA PRO A 170 12.07 1.69 -8.45
C PRO A 170 10.62 1.78 -8.90
N VAL A 171 10.13 0.75 -9.60
CA VAL A 171 8.72 0.67 -10.03
C VAL A 171 7.94 -0.28 -9.12
N ALA A 172 6.77 0.14 -8.64
CA ALA A 172 5.87 -0.71 -7.85
C ALA A 172 4.64 -1.13 -8.65
N ALA A 173 4.18 -2.38 -8.43
CA ALA A 173 2.84 -2.81 -8.83
C ALA A 173 1.83 -2.55 -7.70
N ASP A 174 0.69 -1.95 -8.03
CA ASP A 174 -0.51 -1.88 -7.17
C ASP A 174 -1.66 -2.66 -7.82
N GLU A 175 -2.34 -2.09 -8.80
CA GLU A 175 -3.50 -2.72 -9.43
C GLU A 175 -3.13 -4.02 -10.18
N SER A 176 -1.87 -4.17 -10.60
CA SER A 176 -1.35 -5.40 -11.23
C SER A 176 -1.11 -6.54 -10.25
N ILE A 177 -1.17 -6.29 -8.93
CA ILE A 177 -0.97 -7.32 -7.90
C ILE A 177 -2.13 -7.35 -6.92
N LYS A 178 -3.01 -8.34 -7.13
CA LYS A 178 -4.17 -8.60 -6.25
C LYS A 178 -4.04 -9.93 -5.52
N THR A 179 -3.32 -10.87 -6.11
CA THR A 179 -3.19 -12.23 -5.61
C THR A 179 -1.75 -12.71 -5.61
N GLN A 180 -1.48 -13.81 -4.90
CA GLN A 180 -0.20 -14.50 -4.94
C GLN A 180 0.18 -14.99 -6.35
N MET A 181 -0.80 -15.27 -7.22
CA MET A 181 -0.54 -15.67 -8.60
C MET A 181 -0.07 -14.49 -9.44
N ASP A 182 -0.62 -13.30 -9.20
CA ASP A 182 -0.15 -12.07 -9.83
C ASP A 182 1.28 -11.75 -9.40
N ALA A 183 1.60 -11.91 -8.10
CA ALA A 183 2.95 -11.76 -7.59
C ALA A 183 3.95 -12.71 -8.28
N LEU A 184 3.61 -13.99 -8.41
CA LEU A 184 4.43 -14.95 -9.14
C LEU A 184 4.59 -14.55 -10.62
N ASN A 185 3.55 -14.04 -11.26
CA ASN A 185 3.62 -13.58 -12.64
C ASN A 185 4.55 -12.37 -12.79
N LEU A 186 4.44 -11.38 -11.89
CA LEU A 186 5.30 -10.20 -11.88
C LEU A 186 6.77 -10.56 -11.64
N VAL A 187 7.06 -11.48 -10.71
CA VAL A 187 8.42 -11.99 -10.46
C VAL A 187 8.97 -12.69 -11.70
N LYS A 188 8.20 -13.62 -12.29
CA LYS A 188 8.65 -14.39 -13.47
C LYS A 188 8.99 -13.50 -14.67
N ASN A 189 8.28 -12.38 -14.82
CA ASN A 189 8.51 -11.44 -15.91
C ASN A 189 9.53 -10.34 -15.55
N GLU A 190 10.01 -10.30 -14.29
CA GLU A 190 10.91 -9.26 -13.78
C GLU A 190 10.32 -7.85 -13.97
N ALA A 191 9.01 -7.71 -13.76
CA ALA A 191 8.25 -6.54 -14.19
C ALA A 191 8.37 -5.33 -13.25
N VAL A 192 8.66 -5.54 -11.96
CA VAL A 192 8.65 -4.50 -10.93
C VAL A 192 9.75 -4.71 -9.88
N ASP A 193 10.05 -3.68 -9.11
CA ASP A 193 10.98 -3.70 -7.98
C ASP A 193 10.27 -3.78 -6.62
N PHE A 194 9.00 -3.34 -6.57
CA PHE A 194 8.18 -3.28 -5.37
C PHE A 194 6.77 -3.84 -5.59
N PHE A 195 6.18 -4.35 -4.52
CA PHE A 195 4.77 -4.69 -4.43
C PHE A 195 4.06 -3.77 -3.44
N ASN A 196 2.99 -3.12 -3.88
CA ASN A 196 2.02 -2.49 -2.99
C ASN A 196 0.94 -3.50 -2.59
N ILE A 197 1.06 -4.02 -1.38
CA ILE A 197 0.05 -4.91 -0.81
C ILE A 197 -1.06 -4.04 -0.23
N LYS A 198 -2.31 -4.28 -0.66
CA LYS A 198 -3.51 -3.78 0.03
C LYS A 198 -4.33 -4.97 0.46
N LEU A 199 -4.74 -4.99 1.73
CA LEU A 199 -5.53 -6.11 2.25
C LEU A 199 -6.85 -6.23 1.51
N MET A 200 -7.47 -5.11 1.11
CA MET A 200 -8.71 -5.10 0.33
C MET A 200 -8.59 -5.74 -1.06
N LYS A 201 -7.39 -5.88 -1.62
CA LYS A 201 -7.16 -6.62 -2.89
C LYS A 201 -6.92 -8.11 -2.65
N SER A 202 -6.27 -8.47 -1.54
CA SER A 202 -5.63 -9.78 -1.36
C SER A 202 -6.34 -10.68 -0.34
N GLY A 203 -6.97 -10.09 0.67
CA GLY A 203 -7.19 -10.73 1.96
C GLY A 203 -5.88 -11.00 2.71
N ILE A 204 -5.98 -11.44 3.96
CA ILE A 204 -4.82 -11.77 4.80
C ILE A 204 -4.07 -12.98 4.23
N SER A 205 -4.80 -14.01 3.81
CA SER A 205 -4.23 -15.26 3.33
C SER A 205 -3.32 -15.07 2.11
N SER A 206 -3.76 -14.31 1.11
CA SER A 206 -2.95 -14.02 -0.07
C SER A 206 -1.88 -12.98 0.21
N ALA A 207 -2.13 -12.00 1.09
CA ALA A 207 -1.11 -11.02 1.48
C ALA A 207 0.10 -11.70 2.13
N LEU A 208 -0.11 -12.68 3.03
CA LEU A 208 0.98 -13.49 3.61
C LEU A 208 1.80 -14.19 2.53
N ALA A 209 1.14 -14.80 1.54
CA ALA A 209 1.84 -15.46 0.44
C ALA A 209 2.63 -14.47 -0.44
N ILE A 210 2.07 -13.28 -0.70
CA ILE A 210 2.77 -12.23 -1.46
C ILE A 210 4.03 -11.78 -0.71
N VAL A 211 3.98 -11.61 0.61
CA VAL A 211 5.16 -11.27 1.41
C VAL A 211 6.26 -12.32 1.25
N GLU A 212 5.94 -13.60 1.38
CA GLU A 212 6.94 -14.68 1.26
C GLU A 212 7.53 -14.78 -0.16
N ILE A 213 6.70 -14.56 -1.19
CA ILE A 213 7.16 -14.48 -2.59
C ILE A 213 8.12 -13.30 -2.75
N ALA A 214 7.78 -12.13 -2.23
CA ALA A 214 8.60 -10.93 -2.35
C ALA A 214 9.95 -11.09 -1.67
N LYS A 215 9.97 -11.60 -0.43
CA LYS A 215 11.20 -11.90 0.32
C LYS A 215 12.08 -12.89 -0.43
N SER A 216 11.49 -13.94 -0.99
CA SER A 216 12.22 -14.98 -1.75
C SER A 216 12.76 -14.47 -3.09
N ALA A 217 12.10 -13.48 -3.70
CA ALA A 217 12.45 -12.92 -5.00
C ALA A 217 13.24 -11.59 -4.92
N ASN A 218 13.60 -11.14 -3.71
CA ASN A 218 14.22 -9.84 -3.48
C ASN A 218 13.42 -8.64 -4.04
N ILE A 219 12.08 -8.72 -3.93
CA ILE A 219 11.16 -7.63 -4.27
C ILE A 219 10.87 -6.83 -2.99
N GLY A 220 10.92 -5.50 -3.09
CA GLY A 220 10.57 -4.60 -2.00
C GLY A 220 9.08 -4.63 -1.68
N LEU A 221 8.72 -4.32 -0.45
CA LEU A 221 7.34 -4.28 0.00
C LEU A 221 6.95 -2.87 0.43
N MET A 222 5.77 -2.44 0.00
CA MET A 222 5.00 -1.38 0.62
C MET A 222 3.60 -1.90 0.97
N ILE A 223 2.98 -1.30 1.96
CA ILE A 223 1.58 -1.59 2.29
C ILE A 223 0.76 -0.33 2.12
N GLY A 224 -0.35 -0.45 1.42
CA GLY A 224 -1.29 0.63 1.18
C GLY A 224 -2.67 0.33 1.71
N ALA A 225 -3.54 1.32 1.55
CA ALA A 225 -4.96 1.24 1.83
C ALA A 225 -5.79 1.66 0.60
N MET A 226 -7.10 1.43 0.69
CA MET A 226 -8.13 2.07 -0.13
C MET A 226 -8.61 3.35 0.56
N ALA A 227 -9.90 3.44 0.92
CA ALA A 227 -10.50 4.55 1.67
C ALA A 227 -11.10 4.04 2.99
N GLU A 228 -10.31 3.28 3.75
CA GLU A 228 -10.69 2.70 5.03
C GLU A 228 -10.72 3.73 6.16
N THR A 229 -11.61 3.54 7.13
CA THR A 229 -11.55 4.24 8.43
C THR A 229 -10.50 3.60 9.35
N SER A 230 -10.37 4.09 10.59
CA SER A 230 -9.37 3.57 11.55
C SER A 230 -9.47 2.06 11.79
N ILE A 231 -10.66 1.46 11.78
CA ILE A 231 -10.84 0.02 11.94
C ILE A 231 -10.30 -0.80 10.75
N GLY A 232 -10.32 -0.23 9.55
CA GLY A 232 -9.74 -0.88 8.37
C GLY A 232 -8.22 -0.71 8.32
N ILE A 233 -7.72 0.49 8.63
CA ILE A 233 -6.28 0.74 8.76
C ILE A 233 -5.64 -0.11 9.86
N ASN A 234 -6.36 -0.35 10.96
CA ASN A 234 -5.94 -1.28 12.02
C ASN A 234 -5.52 -2.65 11.48
N GLN A 235 -6.21 -3.15 10.45
CA GLN A 235 -5.89 -4.42 9.81
C GLN A 235 -4.49 -4.38 9.20
N SER A 236 -4.23 -3.35 8.41
CA SER A 236 -2.95 -3.14 7.73
C SER A 236 -1.82 -2.84 8.73
N VAL A 237 -2.06 -2.05 9.78
CA VAL A 237 -1.05 -1.74 10.82
C VAL A 237 -0.59 -3.02 11.52
N HIS A 238 -1.52 -3.82 12.04
CA HIS A 238 -1.17 -5.08 12.72
C HIS A 238 -0.52 -6.09 11.77
N PHE A 239 -0.99 -6.17 10.53
CA PHE A 239 -0.40 -7.06 9.53
C PHE A 239 1.04 -6.65 9.20
N ALA A 240 1.26 -5.38 8.87
CA ALA A 240 2.56 -4.89 8.43
C ALA A 240 3.61 -4.98 9.53
N LEU A 241 3.28 -4.52 10.73
CA LEU A 241 4.18 -4.57 11.90
C LEU A 241 4.39 -6.00 12.40
N GLY A 242 3.35 -6.83 12.31
CA GLY A 242 3.45 -8.22 12.76
C GLY A 242 4.36 -9.06 11.86
N VAL A 243 4.18 -8.95 10.54
CA VAL A 243 4.97 -9.71 9.55
C VAL A 243 6.34 -9.09 9.27
N GLY A 244 6.44 -7.76 9.32
CA GLY A 244 7.66 -6.98 9.07
C GLY A 244 8.19 -7.03 7.63
N GLY A 245 9.16 -6.15 7.35
CA GLY A 245 9.87 -6.09 6.07
C GLY A 245 9.27 -5.14 5.02
N PHE A 246 8.32 -4.30 5.42
CA PHE A 246 7.79 -3.21 4.61
C PHE A 246 8.72 -2.00 4.68
N LYS A 247 9.06 -1.41 3.53
CA LYS A 247 9.91 -0.21 3.47
C LYS A 247 9.12 1.09 3.46
N PHE A 248 7.86 1.02 3.01
CA PHE A 248 6.97 2.17 2.90
C PHE A 248 5.56 1.77 3.35
N PHE A 249 4.87 2.72 3.97
CA PHE A 249 3.53 2.54 4.53
C PHE A 249 2.67 3.71 4.05
N ASP A 250 1.62 3.40 3.28
CA ASP A 250 0.64 4.31 2.70
C ASP A 250 -0.71 4.06 3.40
N LEU A 251 -0.80 4.52 4.65
CA LEU A 251 -1.90 4.24 5.59
C LEU A 251 -2.51 5.54 6.14
N ASP A 252 -2.56 6.57 5.30
CA ASP A 252 -2.89 7.95 5.65
C ASP A 252 -4.40 8.25 5.67
N THR A 253 -5.25 7.31 5.25
CA THR A 253 -6.70 7.52 5.08
C THR A 253 -7.40 8.00 6.34
N ILE A 254 -6.90 7.64 7.53
CA ILE A 254 -7.41 8.12 8.82
C ILE A 254 -7.24 9.63 9.03
N PHE A 255 -6.35 10.27 8.26
CA PHE A 255 -6.16 11.72 8.29
C PHE A 255 -7.05 12.45 7.28
N LEU A 256 -7.60 11.73 6.31
CA LEU A 256 -8.44 12.28 5.23
C LEU A 256 -9.93 12.19 5.56
N LEU A 257 -10.30 11.28 6.46
CA LEU A 257 -11.69 11.05 6.86
C LEU A 257 -12.02 11.78 8.16
N ASN A 258 -13.18 12.42 8.19
CA ASN A 258 -13.76 12.94 9.43
C ASN A 258 -14.48 11.82 10.18
N GLU A 259 -13.72 10.98 10.88
CA GLU A 259 -14.26 9.87 11.68
C GLU A 259 -14.72 10.38 13.06
N GLU A 260 -15.98 10.11 13.43
CA GLU A 260 -16.52 10.56 14.74
C GLU A 260 -15.78 9.94 15.92
N ARG A 261 -15.29 8.71 15.77
CA ARG A 261 -14.58 7.96 16.80
C ARG A 261 -13.51 7.08 16.18
N PHE A 262 -12.29 7.19 16.69
CA PHE A 262 -11.22 6.26 16.37
C PHE A 262 -11.49 4.87 16.97
N GLU A 263 -11.55 3.84 16.14
CA GLU A 263 -11.82 2.43 16.48
C GLU A 263 -10.64 1.50 16.21
N GLY A 264 -9.51 2.03 15.73
CA GLY A 264 -8.26 1.28 15.59
C GLY A 264 -7.66 0.89 16.94
N ASN A 265 -7.00 -0.27 17.02
CA ASN A 265 -6.27 -0.74 18.19
C ASN A 265 -4.75 -0.49 18.03
N PHE A 266 -4.41 0.75 17.72
CA PHE A 266 -3.04 1.23 17.57
C PHE A 266 -2.96 2.70 17.97
N ILE A 267 -1.77 3.19 18.29
CA ILE A 267 -1.53 4.56 18.72
C ILE A 267 -1.08 5.38 17.51
N VAL A 268 -1.61 6.60 17.37
CA VAL A 268 -1.24 7.55 16.33
C VAL A 268 -0.46 8.72 16.93
N GLU A 269 0.83 8.81 16.57
CA GLU A 269 1.74 9.91 16.90
C GLU A 269 2.33 10.46 15.58
N LYS A 270 1.55 11.25 14.83
CA LYS A 270 1.87 11.71 13.47
C LYS A 270 3.36 12.04 13.27
N PRO A 271 4.05 11.50 12.25
CA PRO A 271 3.58 10.53 11.23
C PRO A 271 3.69 9.04 11.64
N ILE A 272 3.96 8.75 12.92
CA ILE A 272 4.25 7.40 13.43
C ILE A 272 2.99 6.70 13.93
N PHE A 273 2.80 5.44 13.55
CA PHE A 273 1.84 4.52 14.19
C PHE A 273 2.58 3.50 15.04
N LYS A 274 2.01 3.13 16.20
CA LYS A 274 2.59 2.15 17.12
C LYS A 274 1.54 1.12 17.56
N ILE A 275 1.97 -0.11 17.82
CA ILE A 275 1.10 -1.10 18.48
C ILE A 275 0.75 -0.61 19.90
N ALA A 276 -0.53 -0.73 20.26
CA ALA A 276 -1.06 -0.39 21.58
C ALA A 276 -0.74 -1.44 22.65
#